data_AF-A0A258CC93-F1
#
_entry.id   AF-A0A258CC93-F1
#
_cell.length_a   1.000
_cell.length_b   1.000
_cell.length_c   1.000
_cell.angle_alpha   90.00
_cell.angle_beta   90.00
_cell.angle_gamma   90.00
#
_symmetry.space_group_name_H-M   'P 1'
#
loop_
_entity.id
_entity.type
_entity.pdbx_description
1 polymer ?
#
loop_
_entity_poly.entity_id
_entity_poly.type
_entity_poly.pdbx_seq_one_letter_code
_entity_poly.pdbx_strand_id
1 'polypeptide(L)'
;QRCVNCPLSQDDFSHCPAAVDLHRVVEDFQGLPAVKKALVWVRTPEREYTKLVGLDEGLRALLGVIMATSACPVLGRLKPMAQQHLPFASNHEFVLRAVSLYLARQYFNLREGRHADWELRGLVRSFQQLQLVNQAFWQRIHDTCHGDSNLKAFLTFFSMASSLTYSLETQLQKIRPLVMSAGEGVEVA
;
A
#
# COMPACT_ATOMS: atom_id res chain seq x y z
N GLN A 1 9.22 -16.86 9.94
CA GLN A 1 9.81 -15.88 10.89
C GLN A 1 8.87 -14.68 11.09
N ARG A 2 8.83 -14.06 12.29
CA ARG A 2 8.01 -12.86 12.59
C ARG A 2 8.71 -11.56 12.20
N CYS A 3 7.97 -10.50 11.90
CA CYS A 3 8.54 -9.16 11.75
C CYS A 3 8.89 -8.59 13.13
N VAL A 4 9.91 -7.73 13.19
CA VAL A 4 10.42 -7.15 14.45
C VAL A 4 9.40 -6.29 15.19
N ASN A 5 8.41 -5.76 14.47
CA ASN A 5 7.35 -4.91 15.01
C ASN A 5 6.00 -5.63 15.10
N CYS A 6 5.97 -6.97 15.10
CA CYS A 6 4.73 -7.73 15.18
C CYS A 6 4.08 -7.54 16.57
N PRO A 7 2.86 -7.00 16.66
CA PRO A 7 2.19 -6.79 17.96
C PRO A 7 1.40 -8.01 18.44
N LEU A 8 1.31 -9.06 17.63
CA LEU A 8 0.53 -10.27 17.98
C LEU A 8 1.33 -11.15 18.94
N SER A 9 0.69 -11.75 19.95
CA SER A 9 1.34 -12.72 20.84
C SER A 9 1.68 -14.02 20.09
N GLN A 10 2.79 -14.68 20.45
CA GLN A 10 3.13 -16.01 19.90
C GLN A 10 2.15 -17.08 20.35
N ASP A 11 1.62 -16.95 21.56
CA ASP A 11 0.72 -17.93 22.17
C ASP A 11 -0.65 -17.95 21.46
N ASP A 12 -1.14 -16.77 21.06
CA ASP A 12 -2.44 -16.62 20.40
C ASP A 12 -2.37 -16.80 18.87
N PHE A 13 -1.20 -16.55 18.27
CA PHE A 13 -1.02 -16.55 16.80
C PHE A 13 0.22 -17.34 16.39
N SER A 14 -0.03 -18.59 15.98
CA SER A 14 0.98 -19.49 15.40
C SER A 14 1.53 -19.00 14.06
N HIS A 15 0.68 -18.32 13.26
CA HIS A 15 1.04 -17.81 11.94
C HIS A 15 0.68 -16.33 11.80
N CYS A 16 1.38 -15.64 10.89
CA CYS A 16 1.03 -14.27 10.52
C CYS A 16 -0.27 -14.30 9.69
N PRO A 17 -1.35 -13.61 10.10
CA PRO A 17 -2.62 -13.68 9.38
C PRO A 17 -2.49 -13.28 7.91
N ALA A 18 -1.78 -12.18 7.64
CA ALA A 18 -1.50 -11.75 6.28
C ALA A 18 -0.74 -12.79 5.46
N ALA A 19 0.16 -13.58 6.08
CA ALA A 19 0.89 -14.60 5.35
C ALA A 19 0.00 -15.80 4.99
N VAL A 20 -0.92 -16.16 5.89
CA VAL A 20 -1.93 -17.19 5.63
C VAL A 20 -2.83 -16.76 4.46
N ASP A 21 -3.35 -15.54 4.50
CA ASP A 21 -4.24 -15.01 3.45
C ASP A 21 -3.54 -14.94 2.07
N LEU A 22 -2.22 -14.71 2.06
CA LEU A 22 -1.42 -14.62 0.84
C LEU A 22 -0.94 -15.97 0.30
N HIS A 23 -0.97 -17.02 1.11
CA HIS A 23 -0.30 -18.29 0.80
C HIS A 23 -0.68 -18.84 -0.58
N ARG A 24 -1.99 -18.97 -0.83
CA ARG A 24 -2.52 -19.49 -2.09
C ARG A 24 -2.11 -18.64 -3.30
N VAL A 25 -2.15 -17.31 -3.17
CA VAL A 25 -1.76 -16.40 -4.25
C VAL A 25 -0.27 -16.52 -4.55
N VAL A 26 0.57 -16.66 -3.52
CA VAL A 26 2.02 -16.85 -3.72
C VAL A 26 2.30 -18.18 -4.43
N GLU A 27 1.60 -19.25 -4.08
CA GLU A 27 1.71 -20.56 -4.74
C GLU A 27 1.25 -20.53 -6.21
N ASP A 28 0.07 -19.97 -6.49
CA ASP A 28 -0.52 -19.92 -7.83
C ASP A 28 0.38 -19.17 -8.85
N PHE A 29 1.19 -18.23 -8.38
CA PHE A 29 2.09 -17.41 -9.22
C PHE A 29 3.57 -17.82 -9.11
N GLN A 30 3.88 -18.88 -8.37
CA GLN A 30 5.24 -19.36 -8.21
C GLN A 30 5.84 -19.77 -9.56
N GLY A 31 7.09 -19.36 -9.80
CA GLY A 31 7.81 -19.68 -11.05
C GLY A 31 7.37 -18.89 -12.28
N LEU A 32 6.33 -18.03 -12.20
CA LEU A 32 5.91 -17.23 -13.34
C LEU A 32 6.83 -15.99 -13.53
N PRO A 33 7.22 -15.66 -14.79
CA PRO A 33 8.04 -14.48 -15.06
C PRO A 33 7.29 -13.18 -14.76
N ALA A 34 7.94 -12.25 -14.05
CA ALA A 34 7.33 -10.98 -13.64
C ALA A 34 6.84 -10.14 -14.82
N VAL A 35 7.65 -10.05 -15.88
CA VAL A 35 7.37 -9.22 -17.07
C VAL A 35 6.39 -9.86 -18.05
N LYS A 36 5.93 -11.10 -17.80
CA LYS A 36 4.94 -11.76 -18.65
C LYS A 36 3.69 -10.90 -18.71
N LYS A 37 3.27 -10.53 -19.92
CA LYS A 37 2.09 -9.68 -20.10
C LYS A 37 0.81 -10.48 -19.85
N ALA A 38 -0.12 -9.87 -19.12
CA ALA A 38 -1.44 -10.39 -18.85
C ALA A 38 -2.47 -9.26 -18.88
N LEU A 39 -3.65 -9.57 -19.40
CA LEU A 39 -4.80 -8.68 -19.27
C LEU A 39 -5.38 -8.88 -17.87
N VAL A 40 -5.23 -7.88 -17.01
CA VAL A 40 -5.73 -7.93 -15.63
C VAL A 40 -7.05 -7.19 -15.55
N TRP A 41 -8.08 -7.89 -15.06
CA TRP A 41 -9.42 -7.34 -14.85
C TRP A 41 -9.75 -7.34 -13.36
N VAL A 42 -10.07 -6.17 -12.82
CA VAL A 42 -10.52 -6.01 -11.44
C VAL A 42 -11.92 -5.42 -11.44
N ARG A 43 -12.87 -6.12 -10.82
CA ARG A 43 -14.24 -5.67 -10.66
C ARG A 43 -14.51 -5.28 -9.21
N THR A 44 -15.03 -4.08 -8.98
CA THR A 44 -15.61 -3.65 -7.70
C THR A 44 -17.09 -3.31 -7.93
N PRO A 45 -17.90 -3.12 -6.87
CA PRO A 45 -19.29 -2.73 -7.03
C PRO A 45 -19.49 -1.43 -7.84
N GLU A 46 -18.53 -0.51 -7.77
CA GLU A 46 -18.62 0.82 -8.36
C GLU A 46 -17.97 0.92 -9.75
N ARG A 47 -17.08 -0.01 -10.13
CA ARG A 47 -16.19 0.15 -11.29
C ARG A 47 -15.51 -1.14 -11.72
N GLU A 48 -15.20 -1.21 -13.00
CA GLU A 48 -14.31 -2.20 -13.57
C GLU A 48 -13.00 -1.55 -14.05
N TYR A 49 -11.88 -2.21 -13.79
CA TYR A 49 -10.56 -1.80 -14.25
C TYR A 49 -9.95 -2.89 -15.11
N THR A 50 -9.53 -2.52 -16.32
CA THR A 50 -8.86 -3.44 -17.23
C THR A 50 -7.56 -2.82 -17.71
N LYS A 51 -6.45 -3.55 -17.58
CA LYS A 51 -5.13 -3.07 -18.03
C LYS A 51 -4.26 -4.23 -18.50
N LEU A 52 -3.62 -4.09 -19.65
CA LEU A 52 -2.59 -5.01 -20.13
C LEU A 52 -1.26 -4.64 -19.44
N VAL A 53 -0.83 -5.46 -18.49
CA VAL A 53 0.33 -5.19 -17.62
C VAL A 53 1.23 -6.40 -17.47
N GLY A 54 2.38 -6.24 -16.82
CA GLY A 54 3.16 -7.39 -16.34
C GLY A 54 2.42 -8.10 -15.21
N LEU A 55 2.67 -9.41 -15.03
CA LEU A 55 2.11 -10.18 -13.92
C LEU A 55 2.45 -9.55 -12.56
N ASP A 56 3.65 -8.98 -12.42
CA ASP A 56 4.07 -8.27 -11.22
C ASP A 56 3.16 -7.11 -10.82
N GLU A 57 2.70 -6.31 -11.80
CA GLU A 57 1.82 -5.17 -11.53
C GLU A 57 0.41 -5.62 -11.13
N GLY A 58 -0.14 -6.64 -11.82
CA GLY A 58 -1.43 -7.23 -11.45
C GLY A 58 -1.39 -7.90 -10.08
N LEU A 59 -0.32 -8.65 -9.82
CA LEU A 59 -0.10 -9.32 -8.56
C LEU A 59 0.08 -8.31 -7.42
N ARG A 60 0.85 -7.23 -7.62
CA ARG A 60 0.99 -6.15 -6.63
C ARG A 60 -0.37 -5.59 -6.20
N ALA A 61 -1.29 -5.38 -7.14
CA ALA A 61 -2.64 -4.91 -6.83
C ALA A 61 -3.38 -5.90 -5.93
N LEU A 62 -3.38 -7.19 -6.30
CA LEU A 62 -4.02 -8.27 -5.56
C LEU A 62 -3.45 -8.42 -4.14
N LEU A 63 -2.11 -8.54 -4.03
CA LEU A 63 -1.41 -8.68 -2.75
C LEU A 63 -1.71 -7.48 -1.84
N GLY A 64 -1.69 -6.27 -2.39
CA GLY A 64 -1.94 -5.04 -1.64
C GLY A 64 -3.32 -5.01 -0.98
N VAL A 65 -4.36 -5.49 -1.66
CA VAL A 65 -5.71 -5.61 -1.06
C VAL A 65 -5.73 -6.68 0.02
N ILE A 66 -5.28 -7.89 -0.29
CA ILE A 66 -5.30 -9.03 0.65
C ILE A 66 -4.58 -8.66 1.94
N MET A 67 -3.38 -8.07 1.84
CA MET A 67 -2.59 -7.64 2.98
C MET A 67 -3.34 -6.58 3.82
N ALA A 68 -3.90 -5.57 3.17
CA ALA A 68 -4.62 -4.48 3.84
C ALA A 68 -5.95 -4.91 4.47
N THR A 69 -6.56 -6.01 4.01
CA THR A 69 -7.79 -6.58 4.56
C THR A 69 -7.57 -7.75 5.51
N SER A 70 -6.33 -8.21 5.67
CA SER A 70 -5.97 -9.27 6.62
C SER A 70 -6.17 -8.86 8.09
N ALA A 71 -6.11 -9.83 9.00
CA ALA A 71 -6.13 -9.58 10.44
C ALA A 71 -4.79 -9.05 11.01
N CYS A 72 -3.80 -8.70 10.18
CA CYS A 72 -2.55 -8.11 10.66
C CYS A 72 -2.77 -6.67 11.17
N PRO A 73 -2.48 -6.34 12.44
CA PRO A 73 -2.78 -5.01 12.99
C PRO A 73 -1.98 -3.86 12.36
N VAL A 74 -0.77 -4.15 11.86
CA VAL A 74 0.06 -3.13 11.19
C VAL A 74 -0.48 -2.84 9.78
N LEU A 75 -0.78 -3.88 9.00
CA LEU A 75 -1.31 -3.75 7.64
C LEU A 75 -2.77 -3.27 7.62
N GLY A 76 -3.56 -3.59 8.65
CA GLY A 76 -4.95 -3.16 8.77
C GLY A 76 -5.15 -1.64 8.80
N ARG A 77 -4.07 -0.85 9.04
CA ARG A 77 -4.10 0.61 8.88
C ARG A 77 -4.36 1.06 7.44
N LEU A 78 -4.09 0.19 6.46
CA LEU A 78 -4.34 0.43 5.03
C LEU A 78 -5.78 0.08 4.61
N LYS A 79 -6.62 -0.44 5.52
CA LYS A 79 -7.99 -0.85 5.22
C LYS A 79 -8.83 0.23 4.51
N PRO A 80 -8.77 1.53 4.87
CA PRO A 80 -9.47 2.57 4.12
C PRO A 80 -9.01 2.67 2.65
N MET A 81 -7.72 2.46 2.37
CA MET A 81 -7.20 2.47 1.00
C MET A 81 -7.69 1.25 0.20
N ALA A 82 -7.87 0.10 0.87
CA ALA A 82 -8.40 -1.13 0.28
C ALA A 82 -9.91 -1.06 0.00
N GLN A 83 -10.69 -0.41 0.86
CA GLN A 83 -12.12 -0.16 0.60
C GLN A 83 -12.35 0.65 -0.67
N GLN A 84 -11.44 1.58 -0.97
CA GLN A 84 -11.46 2.36 -2.21
C GLN A 84 -10.33 1.93 -3.16
N HIS A 85 -10.03 0.63 -3.26
CA HIS A 85 -8.84 0.14 -3.96
C HIS A 85 -8.71 0.68 -5.40
N LEU A 86 -7.50 1.13 -5.74
CA LEU A 86 -7.10 1.56 -7.07
C LEU A 86 -5.96 0.63 -7.52
N PRO A 87 -6.27 -0.41 -8.33
CA PRO A 87 -5.34 -1.51 -8.61
C PRO A 87 -4.01 -1.06 -9.22
N PHE A 88 -4.08 -0.19 -10.21
CA PHE A 88 -2.93 0.20 -11.03
C PHE A 88 -2.40 1.58 -10.67
N ALA A 89 -2.57 1.99 -9.40
CA ALA A 89 -2.17 3.31 -8.94
C ALA A 89 -0.67 3.55 -9.21
N SER A 90 -0.38 4.68 -9.84
CA SER A 90 0.96 5.27 -9.90
C SER A 90 1.42 5.67 -8.50
N ASN A 91 2.72 5.91 -8.34
CA ASN A 91 3.24 6.44 -7.08
C ASN A 91 2.63 7.80 -6.73
N HIS A 92 2.31 8.62 -7.74
CA HIS A 92 1.69 9.93 -7.52
C HIS A 92 0.27 9.80 -6.96
N GLU A 93 -0.57 8.95 -7.57
CA GLU A 93 -1.91 8.66 -7.08
C GLU A 93 -1.88 8.03 -5.69
N PHE A 94 -0.91 7.15 -5.43
CA PHE A 94 -0.73 6.55 -4.11
C PHE A 94 -0.42 7.58 -3.03
N VAL A 95 0.56 8.46 -3.27
CA VAL A 95 0.95 9.52 -2.33
C VAL A 95 -0.23 10.45 -2.06
N LEU A 96 -0.86 10.95 -3.13
CA LEU A 96 -2.00 11.87 -3.01
C LEU A 96 -3.10 11.24 -2.16
N ARG A 97 -3.50 10.00 -2.46
CA ARG A 97 -4.53 9.29 -1.69
C ARG A 97 -4.13 9.05 -0.23
N ALA A 98 -2.89 8.64 0.03
CA ALA A 98 -2.41 8.39 1.38
C ALA A 98 -2.43 9.67 2.23
N VAL A 99 -1.94 10.78 1.69
CA VAL A 99 -1.93 12.09 2.37
C VAL A 99 -3.35 12.61 2.56
N SER A 100 -4.20 12.58 1.53
CA SER A 100 -5.58 13.06 1.61
C SER A 100 -6.41 12.28 2.63
N LEU A 101 -6.31 10.94 2.65
CA LEU A 101 -7.00 10.12 3.64
C LEU A 101 -6.48 10.38 5.06
N TYR A 102 -5.18 10.58 5.22
CA TYR A 102 -4.60 10.90 6.51
C TYR A 102 -5.09 12.25 7.04
N LEU A 103 -5.04 13.30 6.22
CA LEU A 103 -5.52 14.63 6.59
C LEU A 103 -7.03 14.65 6.86
N ALA A 104 -7.84 13.90 6.10
CA ALA A 104 -9.26 13.74 6.38
C ALA A 104 -9.48 13.12 7.78
N ARG A 105 -8.69 12.11 8.16
CA ARG A 105 -8.71 11.56 9.52
C ARG A 105 -8.31 12.60 10.57
N GLN A 106 -7.30 13.43 10.31
CA GLN A 106 -6.90 14.49 11.25
C GLN A 106 -7.98 15.56 11.40
N TYR A 107 -8.68 15.92 10.32
CA TYR A 107 -9.83 16.80 10.36
C TYR A 107 -10.94 16.24 11.26
N PHE A 108 -11.29 14.96 11.14
CA PHE A 108 -12.28 14.35 12.03
C PHE A 108 -11.78 14.21 13.48
N ASN A 109 -10.49 13.94 13.70
CA ASN A 109 -9.91 13.97 15.05
C ASN A 109 -10.14 15.32 15.72
N LEU A 110 -9.86 16.43 15.02
CA LEU A 110 -10.11 17.78 15.53
C LEU A 110 -11.60 18.00 15.86
N ARG A 111 -12.51 17.57 14.97
CA ARG A 111 -13.96 17.68 15.16
C ARG A 111 -14.48 16.88 16.36
N GLU A 112 -13.78 15.80 16.72
CA GLU A 112 -14.10 14.95 17.86
C GLU A 112 -13.33 15.32 19.14
N GLY A 113 -12.66 16.48 19.17
CA GLY A 113 -11.91 16.96 20.34
C GLY A 113 -10.59 16.22 20.59
N ARG A 114 -10.10 15.44 19.62
CA ARG A 114 -8.78 14.78 19.69
C ARG A 114 -7.71 15.67 19.07
N HIS A 115 -6.45 15.43 19.43
CA HIS A 115 -5.32 16.14 18.83
C HIS A 115 -5.11 15.72 17.37
N ALA A 116 -5.05 16.69 16.47
CA ALA A 116 -4.83 16.50 15.04
C ALA A 116 -3.36 16.67 14.66
N ASP A 117 -2.82 15.72 13.90
CA ASP A 117 -1.42 15.73 13.44
C ASP A 117 -1.29 16.36 12.05
N TRP A 118 -1.22 17.70 12.00
CA TRP A 118 -1.07 18.47 10.76
C TRP A 118 0.34 18.36 10.15
N GLU A 119 1.32 17.92 10.92
CA GLU A 119 2.70 17.73 10.48
C GLU A 119 2.95 16.34 9.87
N LEU A 120 1.90 15.50 9.76
CA LEU A 120 1.95 14.17 9.15
C LEU A 120 2.94 13.19 9.82
N ARG A 121 3.37 13.45 11.06
CA ARG A 121 4.37 12.61 11.75
C ARG A 121 3.88 11.18 11.94
N GLY A 122 2.61 11.00 12.26
CA GLY A 122 1.97 9.70 12.41
C GLY A 122 1.79 8.94 11.08
N LEU A 123 1.69 9.67 9.96
CA LEU A 123 1.70 9.07 8.62
C LEU A 123 3.08 8.46 8.34
N VAL A 124 4.14 9.25 8.51
CA VAL A 124 5.53 8.79 8.34
C VAL A 124 5.82 7.58 9.23
N ARG A 125 5.49 7.67 10.52
CA ARG A 125 5.66 6.55 11.47
C ARG A 125 4.91 5.31 11.03
N SER A 126 3.68 5.45 10.53
CA SER A 126 2.90 4.29 10.08
C SER A 126 3.55 3.62 8.86
N PHE A 127 4.05 4.40 7.91
CA PHE A 127 4.75 3.85 6.75
C PHE A 127 6.11 3.24 7.10
N GLN A 128 6.83 3.76 8.09
CA GLN A 128 8.03 3.11 8.65
C GLN A 128 7.70 1.75 9.26
N GLN A 129 6.57 1.62 9.97
CA GLN A 129 6.13 0.31 10.49
C GLN A 129 5.75 -0.66 9.36
N LEU A 130 5.14 -0.17 8.28
CA LEU A 130 4.82 -0.98 7.10
C LEU A 130 6.09 -1.47 6.39
N GLN A 131 7.16 -0.66 6.34
CA GLN A 131 8.44 -1.08 5.77
C GLN A 131 9.01 -2.30 6.50
N LEU A 132 8.97 -2.34 7.83
CA LEU A 132 9.46 -3.47 8.62
C LEU A 132 8.67 -4.77 8.34
N VAL A 133 7.34 -4.66 8.17
CA VAL A 133 6.50 -5.80 7.80
C VAL A 133 6.83 -6.28 6.40
N ASN A 134 6.92 -5.36 5.44
CA ASN A 134 7.22 -5.67 4.05
C ASN A 134 8.62 -6.29 3.89
N GLN A 135 9.62 -5.82 4.64
CA GLN A 135 10.96 -6.41 4.65
C GLN A 135 10.92 -7.86 5.13
N ALA A 136 10.19 -8.14 6.21
CA ALA A 136 10.02 -9.51 6.70
C ALA A 136 9.27 -10.41 5.70
N PHE A 137 8.28 -9.88 4.97
CA PHE A 137 7.61 -10.60 3.89
C PHE A 137 8.55 -10.90 2.72
N TRP A 138 9.35 -9.91 2.31
CA TRP A 138 10.31 -10.07 1.23
C TRP A 138 11.32 -11.19 1.56
N GLN A 139 11.86 -11.21 2.79
CA GLN A 139 12.76 -12.27 3.24
C GLN A 139 12.12 -13.66 3.17
N ARG A 140 10.90 -13.82 3.72
CA ARG A 140 10.17 -15.11 3.67
C ARG A 140 9.98 -15.63 2.25
N ILE A 141 9.69 -14.74 1.31
CA ILE A 141 9.40 -15.12 -0.08
C ILE A 141 10.69 -15.38 -0.84
N HIS A 142 11.74 -14.60 -0.60
CA HIS A 142 13.05 -14.82 -1.18
C HIS A 142 13.59 -16.22 -0.85
N ASP A 143 13.37 -16.68 0.38
CA ASP A 143 13.79 -18.01 0.82
C ASP A 143 12.96 -19.16 0.19
N THR A 144 11.78 -18.87 -0.35
CA THR A 144 10.80 -19.89 -0.78
C THR A 144 10.55 -19.92 -2.30
N CYS A 145 10.72 -18.79 -2.99
CA CYS A 145 10.36 -18.62 -4.40
C CYS A 145 11.59 -18.33 -5.28
N HIS A 146 11.88 -19.24 -6.21
CA HIS A 146 12.82 -19.00 -7.31
C HIS A 146 12.20 -18.22 -8.49
N GLY A 147 10.89 -17.90 -8.44
CA GLY A 147 10.17 -17.15 -9.47
C GLY A 147 10.18 -15.64 -9.25
N ASP A 148 10.27 -14.87 -10.34
CA ASP A 148 10.47 -13.40 -10.33
C ASP A 148 9.18 -12.60 -10.01
N SER A 149 8.00 -13.07 -10.41
CA SER A 149 6.75 -12.27 -10.29
C SER A 149 6.36 -11.91 -8.86
N ASN A 150 6.33 -12.89 -7.94
CA ASN A 150 6.09 -12.65 -6.51
C ASN A 150 7.12 -11.66 -5.96
N LEU A 151 8.41 -11.92 -6.15
CA LEU A 151 9.48 -11.07 -5.63
C LEU A 151 9.36 -9.63 -6.12
N LYS A 152 9.12 -9.43 -7.42
CA LYS A 152 8.99 -8.09 -8.01
C LYS A 152 7.71 -7.37 -7.58
N ALA A 153 6.60 -8.09 -7.40
CA ALA A 153 5.37 -7.52 -6.86
C ALA A 153 5.58 -7.00 -5.43
N PHE A 154 6.21 -7.79 -4.56
CA PHE A 154 6.55 -7.38 -3.19
C PHE A 154 7.57 -6.24 -3.13
N LEU A 155 8.61 -6.27 -3.98
CA LEU A 155 9.59 -5.19 -4.09
C LEU A 155 8.93 -3.87 -4.50
N THR A 156 8.02 -3.92 -5.47
CA THR A 156 7.31 -2.72 -5.94
C THR A 156 6.35 -2.20 -4.87
N PHE A 157 5.62 -3.09 -4.18
CA PHE A 157 4.78 -2.71 -3.03
C PHE A 157 5.61 -2.06 -1.90
N PHE A 158 6.77 -2.65 -1.57
CA PHE A 158 7.70 -2.11 -0.60
C PHE A 158 8.22 -0.73 -1.01
N SER A 159 8.60 -0.55 -2.26
CA SER A 159 9.09 0.73 -2.79
C SER A 159 8.02 1.82 -2.70
N MET A 160 6.75 1.51 -2.98
CA MET A 160 5.65 2.47 -2.84
C MET A 160 5.45 2.88 -1.39
N ALA A 161 5.40 1.93 -0.45
CA ALA A 161 5.29 2.24 0.97
C ALA A 161 6.48 3.09 1.48
N SER A 162 7.67 2.85 0.93
CA SER A 162 8.90 3.55 1.30
C SER A 162 8.99 4.98 0.77
N SER A 163 8.28 5.30 -0.32
CA SER A 163 8.35 6.64 -0.93
C SER A 163 7.83 7.72 0.03
N LEU A 164 6.92 7.37 0.94
CA LEU A 164 6.34 8.26 1.95
C LEU A 164 7.23 8.47 3.18
N THR A 165 8.26 7.65 3.41
CA THR A 165 9.08 7.73 4.64
C THR A 165 10.34 8.57 4.45
N TYR A 166 11.04 8.44 3.33
CA TYR A 166 12.34 9.07 3.13
C TYR A 166 12.24 10.53 2.63
N SER A 167 11.10 10.90 2.05
CA SER A 167 11.03 12.07 1.18
C SER A 167 9.64 12.70 1.20
N LEU A 168 8.96 12.69 2.35
CA LEU A 168 7.59 13.20 2.47
C LEU A 168 7.47 14.62 1.86
N GLU A 169 8.37 15.54 2.21
CA GLU A 169 8.37 16.89 1.67
C GLU A 169 8.46 16.90 0.13
N THR A 170 9.37 16.13 -0.45
CA THR A 170 9.48 16.02 -1.92
C THR A 170 8.22 15.40 -2.54
N GLN A 171 7.59 14.44 -1.88
CA GLN A 171 6.32 13.88 -2.34
C GLN A 171 5.18 14.90 -2.24
N LEU A 172 5.15 15.71 -1.19
CA LEU A 172 4.20 16.83 -1.04
C LEU A 172 4.38 17.87 -2.16
N GLN A 173 5.63 18.24 -2.48
CA GLN A 173 5.92 19.14 -3.59
C GLN A 173 5.45 18.57 -4.93
N LYS A 174 5.58 17.25 -5.15
CA LYS A 174 5.07 16.61 -6.37
C LYS A 174 3.55 16.70 -6.48
N ILE A 175 2.80 16.45 -5.39
CA ILE A 175 1.33 16.47 -5.43
C ILE A 175 0.72 17.87 -5.33
N ARG A 176 1.48 18.85 -4.82
CA ARG A 176 0.99 20.23 -4.59
C ARG A 176 0.34 20.85 -5.84
N PRO A 177 0.94 20.82 -7.05
CA PRO A 177 0.30 21.37 -8.24
C PRO A 177 -1.06 20.76 -8.53
N LEU A 178 -1.26 19.45 -8.27
CA LEU A 178 -2.54 18.79 -8.54
C LEU A 178 -3.68 19.24 -7.62
N VAL A 179 -3.34 19.70 -6.41
CA VAL A 179 -4.33 20.15 -5.41
C VAL A 179 -4.56 21.65 -5.49
N MET A 180 -3.54 22.41 -5.92
CA MET A 180 -3.58 23.88 -5.98
C MET A 180 -3.98 24.44 -7.36
N SER A 181 -3.98 23.64 -8.44
CA SER A 181 -4.24 24.09 -9.81
C SER A 181 -5.66 24.65 -10.05
N ALA A 182 -6.58 24.51 -9.10
CA ALA A 182 -7.96 25.00 -9.23
C ALA A 182 -8.12 26.52 -8.99
N GLY A 183 -7.03 27.27 -8.74
CA GLY A 183 -7.10 28.68 -8.31
C GLY A 183 -6.25 29.71 -9.06
N GLU A 184 -5.42 29.33 -10.03
CA GLU A 184 -4.51 30.27 -10.71
C GLU A 184 -5.11 30.96 -11.97
N GLY A 185 -6.45 30.92 -12.13
CA GLY A 185 -7.14 31.33 -13.35
C GLY A 185 -8.20 32.43 -13.22
N VAL A 186 -8.29 33.14 -12.09
CA VAL A 186 -9.22 34.28 -11.95
C VAL A 186 -8.58 35.35 -11.07
N GLU A 187 -7.80 36.24 -11.70
CA GLU A 187 -7.65 37.66 -11.37
C GLU A 187 -6.60 38.27 -12.31
N VAL A 188 -7.05 38.67 -13.50
CA VAL A 188 -6.40 39.76 -14.22
C VAL A 188 -7.50 40.80 -14.43
N ALA A 189 -7.41 41.86 -13.62
CA ALA A 189 -8.22 43.07 -13.75
C ALA A 189 -7.90 43.82 -15.05
#